data_AF-A0AB34QTZ4-F1
#
_entry.id   AF-A0AB34QTZ4-F1
#
_cell.length_a   1.000
_cell.length_b   1.000
_cell.length_c   1.000
_cell.angle_alpha   90.00
_cell.angle_beta   90.00
_cell.angle_gamma   90.00
#
_symmetry.space_group_name_H-M   'P 1'
#
loop_
_entity.id
_entity.type
_entity.pdbx_description
1 polymer ?
#
loop_
_entity_poly.entity_id
_entity_poly.type
_entity_poly.pdbx_seq_one_letter_code
_entity_poly.pdbx_strand_id
1 'polypeptide(L)' 'MSSFFSSEDRVEIDIWTEEACRGKGLAQLAGQLMIKSCLENKRTPHWDCDVHHLTSIKLAEKLGFQRTKTYRLFYSS' A
#
# COMPACT_ATOMS: atom_id res chain seq x y z
N MET A 1 -22.26 -22.30 16.85
CA MET A 1 -22.03 -22.39 15.39
C MET A 1 -21.63 -21.00 14.95
N SER A 2 -20.33 -20.76 14.77
CA SER A 2 -19.80 -19.43 14.48
C SER A 2 -19.28 -19.47 13.06
N SER A 3 -19.96 -18.81 12.12
CA SER A 3 -19.46 -18.70 10.75
C SER A 3 -18.42 -17.58 10.70
N PHE A 4 -17.17 -17.93 10.42
CA PHE A 4 -16.14 -16.95 10.07
C PHE A 4 -16.16 -16.77 8.55
N PHE A 5 -16.44 -15.56 8.08
CA PHE A 5 -16.22 -15.20 6.69
C PHE A 5 -14.85 -14.49 6.62
N SER A 6 -13.81 -15.23 6.23
CA SER A 6 -12.50 -14.65 5.91
C SER A 6 -12.49 -14.24 4.45
N SER A 7 -12.29 -12.96 4.15
CA SER A 7 -11.75 -12.52 2.85
C SER A 7 -10.30 -12.02 2.99
N GLU A 8 -9.58 -12.48 4.00
CA GLU A 8 -8.63 -11.67 4.78
C GLU A 8 -7.14 -11.87 4.44
N ASP A 9 -6.82 -12.21 3.20
CA ASP A 9 -5.43 -12.39 2.74
C ASP A 9 -4.77 -11.08 2.28
N ARG A 10 -5.44 -9.93 2.40
CA ARG A 10 -4.95 -8.64 1.89
C ARG A 10 -4.45 -7.74 3.00
N VAL A 11 -3.34 -7.05 2.75
CA VAL A 11 -2.77 -6.04 3.65
C VAL A 11 -2.57 -4.75 2.89
N GLU A 12 -3.31 -3.72 3.26
CA GLU A 12 -3.10 -2.37 2.73
C GLU A 12 -1.79 -1.79 3.29
N ILE A 13 -0.98 -1.22 2.40
CA ILE A 13 0.26 -0.55 2.77
C ILE A 13 0.01 0.96 2.79
N ASP A 14 0.26 1.59 3.94
CA ASP A 14 0.31 3.04 4.10
C ASP A 14 1.70 3.45 4.63
N ILE A 15 2.31 4.44 3.97
CA ILE A 15 3.67 4.90 4.29
C ILE A 15 3.68 6.41 4.34
N TRP A 16 3.88 6.92 5.55
CA TRP A 16 4.18 8.32 5.79
C TRP A 16 5.68 8.52 6.04
N THR A 17 6.25 9.58 5.48
CA THR A 17 7.60 10.03 5.81
C THR A 17 7.57 11.50 6.16
N GLU A 18 8.07 11.80 7.35
CA GLU A 18 8.26 13.15 7.86
C GLU A 18 9.01 14.03 6.85
N GLU A 19 8.61 15.30 6.71
CA GLU A 19 9.06 16.14 5.58
C GLU A 19 10.58 16.29 5.55
N ALA A 20 11.19 16.50 6.72
CA ALA A 20 12.64 16.63 6.92
C ALA A 20 13.44 15.34 6.57
N CYS A 21 12.75 14.22 6.42
CA CYS A 21 13.33 12.91 6.16
C CYS A 21 13.06 12.38 4.74
N ARG A 22 12.31 13.12 3.91
CA ARG A 22 12.02 12.77 2.52
C ARG A 22 13.29 12.82 1.65
N GLY A 23 13.25 12.16 0.49
CA GLY A 23 14.37 12.11 -0.46
C GLY A 23 15.52 11.16 -0.08
N LYS A 24 15.46 10.51 1.09
CA LYS A 24 16.50 9.61 1.61
C LYS A 24 16.24 8.11 1.35
N GLY A 25 15.21 7.77 0.57
CA GLY A 25 14.84 6.38 0.27
C GLY A 25 14.15 5.62 1.41
N LEU A 26 13.85 6.27 2.55
CA LEU A 26 13.24 5.63 3.72
C LEU A 26 11.89 4.97 3.41
N ALA A 27 11.02 5.65 2.67
CA ALA A 27 9.72 5.13 2.27
C ALA A 27 9.83 3.85 1.42
N GLN A 28 10.84 3.78 0.55
CA GLN A 28 11.10 2.60 -0.27
C GLN A 28 11.59 1.44 0.59
N LEU A 29 12.51 1.68 1.52
CA LEU A 29 12.98 0.64 2.43
C LEU A 29 11.85 0.09 3.31
N ALA A 30 11.03 0.98 3.87
CA ALA A 30 9.86 0.60 4.66
C ALA A 30 8.87 -0.25 3.84
N GLY A 31 8.58 0.16 2.59
CA GLY A 31 7.71 -0.59 1.70
C GLY A 31 8.25 -1.98 1.35
N GLN A 32 9.56 -2.10 1.08
CA GLN A 32 10.19 -3.40 0.82
C GLN A 32 10.09 -4.34 2.02
N LEU A 33 10.33 -3.83 3.24
CA LEU A 33 10.21 -4.61 4.47
C LEU A 33 8.76 -5.06 4.69
N MET A 34 7.79 -4.19 4.44
CA MET A 34 6.37 -4.52 4.57
C MET A 34 5.94 -5.60 3.58
N ILE A 35 6.30 -5.45 2.29
CA ILE A 35 6.03 -6.46 1.26
C ILE A 35 6.62 -7.82 1.65
N LYS A 36 7.88 -7.83 2.09
CA LYS A 36 8.55 -9.06 2.54
C LYS A 36 7.76 -9.72 3.68
N SER A 37 7.38 -8.95 4.70
CA SER A 37 6.59 -9.45 5.83
C SER A 37 5.22 -10.01 5.37
N CYS A 38 4.53 -9.32 4.47
CA CYS A 38 3.26 -9.80 3.92
C CYS A 38 3.45 -11.16 3.24
N LEU A 39 4.44 -11.29 2.36
CA LEU A 39 4.70 -12.52 1.62
C LEU A 39 5.10 -13.69 2.54
N GLU A 40 5.95 -13.44 3.54
CA GLU A 40 6.34 -14.45 4.56
C GLU A 40 5.13 -14.96 5.34
N ASN A 41 4.15 -14.09 5.60
CA ASN A 41 2.90 -14.42 6.28
C ASN A 41 1.79 -14.91 5.33
N LYS A 42 2.12 -15.21 4.06
CA LYS A 42 1.16 -15.64 3.02
C LYS A 42 0.03 -14.63 2.77
N ARG A 43 0.29 -13.35 3.01
CA ARG A 43 -0.62 -12.24 2.74
C ARG A 43 -0.20 -11.52 1.45
N THR A 44 -1.19 -11.09 0.70
CA THR A 44 -1.06 -10.29 -0.52
C THR A 44 -1.01 -8.81 -0.13
N PRO A 45 0.11 -8.10 -0.35
CA PRO A 45 0.16 -6.67 -0.13
C PRO A 45 -0.71 -5.96 -1.19
N HIS A 46 -1.40 -4.91 -0.76
CA HIS A 46 -2.21 -4.04 -1.59
C HIS A 46 -1.77 -2.60 -1.38
N TRP A 47 -1.83 -1.82 -2.46
CA TRP A 47 -1.45 -0.41 -2.46
C TRP A 47 -2.59 0.37 -3.06
N ASP A 48 -3.19 1.25 -2.26
CA ASP A 48 -4.23 2.16 -2.69
C ASP A 48 -3.74 3.60 -2.51
N CYS A 49 -4.00 4.45 -3.51
CA CYS A 49 -3.69 5.87 -3.40
C CYS A 49 -4.54 6.69 -4.37
N ASP A 50 -4.73 7.96 -4.03
CA ASP A 50 -5.34 8.94 -4.92
C ASP A 50 -4.53 9.07 -6.21
N VAL A 51 -5.24 9.12 -7.35
CA VAL A 51 -4.63 9.24 -8.69
C VAL A 51 -3.79 10.52 -8.88
N HIS A 52 -4.02 11.53 -8.06
CA HIS A 52 -3.27 12.78 -8.04
C HIS A 52 -2.05 12.72 -7.12
N HIS A 53 -1.90 11.68 -6.28
CA HIS A 53 -0.78 11.53 -5.36
C HIS A 53 0.44 10.90 -6.06
N LEU A 54 1.04 11.66 -6.99
CA LEU A 54 2.14 11.20 -7.85
C LEU A 54 3.35 10.62 -7.10
N THR A 55 3.64 11.12 -5.89
CA THR A 55 4.73 10.61 -5.05
C THR A 55 4.44 9.18 -4.58
N SER A 56 3.20 8.90 -4.15
CA SER A 56 2.78 7.56 -3.75
C SER A 56 2.76 6.60 -4.94
N ILE A 57 2.24 7.05 -6.09
CA ILE A 57 2.25 6.26 -7.34
C ILE A 57 3.68 5.84 -7.73
N LYS A 58 4.62 6.79 -7.77
CA LYS A 58 6.02 6.49 -8.09
C LYS A 58 6.67 5.56 -7.08
N LEU A 59 6.29 5.64 -5.81
CA LEU A 59 6.78 4.73 -4.78
C LEU A 59 6.24 3.31 -5.00
N ALA A 60 4.94 3.18 -5.29
CA ALA A 60 4.32 1.89 -5.60
C ALA A 60 4.97 1.22 -6.81
N GLU A 61 5.20 1.98 -7.89
CA GLU A 61 5.89 1.49 -9.10
C GLU A 61 7.31 1.00 -8.80
N LYS A 62 8.09 1.75 -7.99
CA LYS A 62 9.43 1.34 -7.55
C LYS A 62 9.44 0.08 -6.71
N LEU A 63 8.35 -0.19 -5.98
CA LEU A 63 8.16 -1.38 -5.18
C LEU A 63 7.64 -2.58 -5.99
N GLY A 64 7.37 -2.40 -7.29
CA GLY A 64 6.92 -3.45 -8.19
C GLY A 64 5.40 -3.57 -8.30
N PHE A 65 4.63 -2.65 -7.72
CA PHE A 65 3.18 -2.62 -7.93
C PHE A 65 2.85 -2.12 -9.33
N GLN A 66 1.74 -2.63 -9.86
CA GLN A 66 1.16 -2.19 -11.11
C GLN A 66 -0.26 -1.68 -10.86
N ARG A 67 -0.63 -0.58 -11.54
CA ARG A 67 -1.99 -0.04 -11.43
C ARG A 67 -2.98 -1.00 -12.09
N THR A 68 -3.82 -1.64 -11.29
CA THR A 68 -4.81 -2.62 -11.79
C THR A 68 -6.22 -2.05 -11.90
N LYS A 69 -6.58 -1.05 -11.08
CA LYS A 69 -7.92 -0.47 -11.02
C LYS A 69 -7.86 1.03 -10.75
N THR A 70 -8.91 1.73 -11.18
CA THR A 70 -9.20 3.11 -10.81
C THR A 70 -10.69 3.19 -10.55
N TYR A 71 -11.08 3.75 -9.42
CA TYR A 71 -12.47 3.85 -8.98
C TYR A 71 -12.73 5.22 -8.38
N ARG A 72 -14.01 5.63 -8.36
CA ARG A 72 -14.43 6.90 -7.75
C ARG A 72 -14.86 6.64 -6.31
N LEU A 73 -14.30 7.42 -5.39
CA LEU A 73 -14.75 7.50 -4.01
C LEU A 73 -15.79 8.61 -3.89
N PHE A 74 -16.91 8.30 -3.24
CA PHE A 74 -17.91 9.28 -2.85
C PHE A 74 -17.90 9.39 -1.33
N TYR A 75 -17.70 10.59 -0.81
CA TYR A 75 -17.82 10.88 0.62
C TYR A 75 -18.94 11.89 0.81
N SER A 76 -19.81 11.65 1.78
CA SER A 76 -20.79 12.64 2.23
C SER A 76 -20.10 13.58 3.23
N SER A 77 -20.13 14.87 2.94
CA SER A 77 -19.73 15.96 3.84
C SER A 77 -20.71 16.15 5.00
#